data_AF-A0A920FG58-F1
#
_entry.id   AF-A0A920FG58-F1
#
_cell.length_a   1.000
_cell.length_b   1.000
_cell.length_c   1.000
_cell.angle_alpha   90.00
_cell.angle_beta   90.00
_cell.angle_gamma   90.00
#
_symmetry.space_group_name_H-M   'P 1'
#
loop_
_entity.id
_entity.type
_entity.pdbx_description
1 polymer ?
#
loop_
_entity_poly.entity_id
_entity_poly.type
_entity_poly.pdbx_seq_one_letter_code
_entity_poly.pdbx_strand_id
1 'polypeptide(L)'
;MLDLQKPGQVKVRAELINDGINLPDFGEIEFTTVSPEYDFSFVEYPQKQESQILINDSQIDYTTFKKMEIELKKTKKELQKYELNKVGEQQQKFIE
;
A
#
# COMPACT_ATOMS: atom_id res chain seq x y z
N MET A 1 1.69 -12.26 38.71
CA MET A 1 0.50 -12.88 38.06
C MET A 1 0.09 -11.94 36.95
N LEU A 2 0.29 -12.32 35.68
CA LEU A 2 -0.26 -11.58 34.55
C LEU A 2 -1.65 -12.18 34.24
N ASP A 3 -2.66 -11.31 34.16
CA ASP A 3 -4.05 -11.66 33.81
C ASP A 3 -4.07 -12.43 32.48
N LEU A 4 -4.37 -13.72 32.53
CA LEU A 4 -4.91 -14.45 31.39
C LEU A 4 -6.36 -13.98 31.16
N GLN A 5 -6.77 -13.89 29.90
CA GLN A 5 -8.16 -13.65 29.44
C GLN A 5 -8.68 -12.20 29.47
N LYS A 6 -8.00 -11.27 28.80
CA LYS A 6 -8.74 -10.14 28.22
C LYS A 6 -8.70 -10.23 26.70
N PRO A 7 -9.86 -10.20 26.01
CA PRO A 7 -9.90 -10.12 24.56
C PRO A 7 -9.07 -8.92 24.11
N GLY A 8 -8.18 -9.17 23.16
CA GLY A 8 -7.27 -8.18 22.62
C GLY A 8 -7.86 -7.52 21.38
N GLN A 9 -7.46 -6.28 21.12
CA GLN A 9 -7.78 -5.58 19.89
C GLN A 9 -6.48 -5.36 19.10
N VAL A 10 -6.51 -5.68 17.82
CA VAL A 10 -5.42 -5.44 16.88
C VAL A 10 -5.95 -4.55 15.77
N LYS A 11 -5.37 -3.35 15.64
CA LYS A 11 -5.67 -2.42 14.55
C LYS A 11 -4.53 -2.43 13.53
N VAL A 12 -4.88 -2.60 12.27
CA VAL A 12 -3.95 -2.58 11.14
C VAL A 12 -4.31 -1.41 10.25
N ARG A 13 -3.36 -0.51 10.04
CA ARG A 13 -3.47 0.64 9.13
C ARG A 13 -2.49 0.46 7.99
N ALA A 14 -2.97 0.64 6.75
CA ALA A 14 -2.15 0.54 5.55
C ALA A 14 -2.39 1.72 4.61
N GLU A 15 -1.31 2.20 3.99
CA GLU A 15 -1.36 3.22 2.94
C GLU A 15 -1.96 2.64 1.65
N LEU A 16 -2.72 3.46 0.93
CA LEU A 16 -3.27 3.07 -0.37
C LEU A 16 -2.23 3.29 -1.48
N ILE A 17 -2.08 2.30 -2.37
CA ILE A 17 -1.12 2.32 -3.48
C ILE A 17 -1.59 3.24 -4.63
N ASN A 18 -2.84 3.70 -4.62
CA ASN A 18 -3.45 4.44 -5.73
C ASN A 18 -3.69 5.92 -5.40
N ASP A 19 -3.12 6.80 -6.22
CA ASP A 19 -3.33 8.25 -6.16
C ASP A 19 -4.64 8.64 -6.87
N GLY A 20 -5.74 8.71 -6.13
CA GLY A 20 -7.02 9.22 -6.60
C GLY A 20 -7.45 10.45 -5.79
N ILE A 21 -7.88 11.52 -6.47
CA ILE A 21 -8.28 12.80 -5.84
C ILE A 21 -9.44 12.63 -4.84
N ASN A 22 -10.22 11.56 -4.96
CA ASN A 22 -11.38 11.25 -4.11
C ASN A 22 -11.24 9.92 -3.35
N LEU A 23 -10.01 9.44 -3.11
CA LEU A 23 -9.78 8.22 -2.34
C LEU A 23 -9.36 8.57 -0.90
N PRO A 24 -9.67 7.70 0.08
CA PRO A 24 -9.19 7.87 1.44
C PRO A 24 -7.66 7.76 1.51
N ASP A 25 -7.03 8.35 2.53
CA ASP A 25 -5.58 8.33 2.69
C ASP A 25 -5.03 6.97 3.17
N PHE A 26 -5.88 6.16 3.81
CA PHE A 26 -5.51 4.84 4.34
C PHE A 26 -6.71 3.90 4.44
N GLY A 27 -6.44 2.60 4.43
CA GLY A 27 -7.37 1.57 4.88
C GLY A 27 -7.06 1.18 6.33
N GLU A 28 -8.09 1.02 7.17
CA GLU A 28 -7.96 0.50 8.53
C GLU A 28 -8.82 -0.77 8.68
N ILE A 29 -8.25 -1.80 9.30
CA ILE A 29 -8.95 -3.03 9.65
C ILE A 29 -8.72 -3.30 11.14
N GLU A 30 -9.81 -3.55 11.87
CA GLU A 30 -9.79 -3.88 13.28
C GLU A 30 -10.17 -5.35 13.49
N PHE A 31 -9.30 -6.08 14.19
CA PHE A 31 -9.53 -7.45 14.61
C PHE A 31 -9.70 -7.46 16.13
N THR A 32 -10.79 -8.07 16.59
CA THR A 32 -11.03 -8.27 18.02
C THR A 32 -11.00 -9.77 18.30
N THR A 33 -10.18 -10.20 19.26
CA THR A 33 -10.22 -11.59 19.70
C THR A 33 -11.35 -11.80 20.69
N VAL A 34 -11.92 -12.99 20.74
CA VAL A 34 -12.91 -13.38 21.76
C VAL A 34 -12.24 -14.28 22.79
N SER A 35 -12.68 -14.19 24.04
CA SER A 35 -12.22 -15.13 25.06
C SER A 35 -12.64 -16.55 24.67
N PRO A 36 -11.77 -17.55 24.87
CA PRO A 36 -12.13 -18.94 24.60
C PRO A 36 -13.24 -19.40 25.56
N GLU A 37 -14.18 -20.19 25.05
CA GLU A 37 -15.27 -20.78 25.86
C GLU A 37 -14.78 -21.94 26.75
N TYR A 38 -13.63 -22.53 26.43
CA TYR A 38 -13.07 -23.69 27.11
C TYR A 38 -11.64 -23.42 27.56
N ASP A 39 -11.26 -23.99 28.70
CA ASP A 39 -9.89 -23.91 29.20
C ASP A 39 -8.95 -24.74 28.32
N PHE A 40 -7.93 -24.08 27.78
CA PHE A 40 -6.90 -24.75 26.99
C PHE A 40 -6.00 -25.60 27.91
N SER A 41 -5.89 -26.90 27.62
CA SER A 41 -5.04 -27.83 28.40
C SER A 41 -3.54 -27.59 28.19
N PHE A 42 -3.15 -26.82 27.18
CA PHE A 42 -1.77 -26.46 26.86
C PHE A 42 -1.61 -24.95 26.94
N VAL A 43 -0.82 -24.48 27.91
CA VAL A 43 -0.40 -23.07 28.06
C VAL A 43 1.01 -22.88 27.48
N GLU A 44 1.36 -23.65 26.45
CA GLU A 44 2.59 -23.38 25.70
C GLU A 44 2.29 -22.28 24.69
N TYR A 45 2.73 -21.07 25.05
CA TYR A 45 2.78 -19.98 24.08
C TYR A 45 3.71 -20.40 22.94
N PRO A 46 3.32 -20.24 21.67
CA PRO A 46 4.27 -20.38 20.58
C PRO A 46 5.42 -19.42 20.89
N GLN A 47 6.64 -19.96 21.03
CA GLN A 47 7.80 -19.10 21.13
C GLN A 47 7.77 -18.19 19.91
N LYS A 48 7.68 -16.88 20.15
CA LYS A 48 7.87 -15.89 19.10
C LYS A 48 9.25 -16.19 18.53
N GLN A 49 9.30 -16.88 17.39
CA GLN A 49 10.43 -16.70 16.51
C GLN A 49 10.41 -15.21 16.21
N GLU A 50 11.42 -14.50 16.68
CA GLU A 50 11.69 -13.17 16.18
C GLU A 50 11.80 -13.33 14.67
N SER A 51 10.75 -12.96 13.95
CA SER A 51 10.88 -12.65 12.55
C SER A 51 11.80 -11.44 12.54
N GLN A 52 13.10 -11.72 12.40
CA GLN A 52 14.03 -10.78 11.82
C GLN A 52 13.49 -10.51 10.42
N ILE A 53 12.50 -9.61 10.34
CA ILE A 53 12.17 -8.89 9.14
C ILE A 53 13.40 -8.00 8.92
N LEU A 54 14.46 -8.61 8.40
CA LEU A 54 15.54 -7.93 7.73
C LEU A 54 14.93 -7.46 6.40
N ILE A 55 14.05 -6.45 6.46
CA ILE A 55 13.96 -5.53 5.34
C ILE A 55 15.32 -4.87 5.36
N ASN A 56 16.24 -5.47 4.61
CA ASN A 56 17.52 -4.89 4.32
C ASN A 56 17.16 -3.67 3.47
N ASP A 57 17.16 -2.47 4.07
CA ASP A 57 17.04 -1.20 3.33
C ASP A 57 18.10 -1.11 2.20
N SER A 58 19.14 -1.94 2.27
CA SER A 58 20.14 -2.17 1.23
C SER A 58 19.62 -2.84 -0.06
N GLN A 59 18.40 -3.37 -0.10
CA GLN A 59 17.80 -3.95 -1.32
C GLN A 59 16.89 -2.98 -2.08
N ILE A 60 16.54 -1.83 -1.50
CA ILE A 60 15.77 -0.81 -2.20
C ILE A 60 16.76 0.06 -2.97
N ASP A 61 16.95 -0.23 -4.25
CA ASP A 61 17.70 0.65 -5.14
C ASP A 61 16.88 1.93 -5.43
N TYR A 62 16.96 2.84 -4.46
CA TYR A 62 16.29 4.14 -4.48
C TYR A 62 16.71 4.99 -5.68
N THR A 63 17.89 4.73 -6.24
CA THR A 63 18.35 5.42 -7.45
C THR A 63 17.61 4.94 -8.69
N THR A 64 17.39 3.62 -8.80
CA THR A 64 16.57 3.02 -9.86
C THR A 64 15.12 3.42 -9.72
N PHE A 65 14.56 3.44 -8.51
CA PHE A 65 13.20 3.92 -8.26
C PHE A 65 13.00 5.37 -8.71
N LYS A 66 13.89 6.29 -8.33
CA LYS A 66 13.82 7.69 -8.77
C LYS A 66 13.95 7.85 -10.28
N LYS A 67 14.80 7.05 -10.95
CA LYS A 67 14.92 7.08 -12.41
C LYS A 67 13.60 6.65 -13.07
N MET A 68 12.99 5.57 -12.61
CA MET A 68 11.68 5.11 -13.10
C MET A 68 10.59 6.17 -12.90
N GLU A 69 10.58 6.85 -11.74
CA GLU A 69 9.62 7.92 -11.46
C GLU A 69 9.77 9.11 -12.43
N ILE A 70 11.01 9.49 -12.75
CA ILE A 70 11.31 10.57 -13.71
C ILE A 70 10.90 10.17 -15.13
N GLU A 71 11.18 8.93 -15.56
CA GLU A 71 10.76 8.42 -16.86
C GLU A 71 9.25 8.39 -16.99
N LEU A 72 8.54 7.89 -15.98
CA LEU A 72 7.07 7.89 -15.96
C LEU A 72 6.49 9.31 -16.15
N LYS A 73 7.07 10.30 -15.46
CA LYS A 73 6.67 11.71 -15.59
C LYS A 73 6.93 12.25 -17.01
N LYS A 74 8.03 11.86 -17.66
CA LYS A 74 8.33 12.26 -19.05
C LYS A 74 7.34 11.64 -20.03
N THR A 75 7.12 10.33 -19.97
CA THR A 75 6.22 9.62 -20.87
C THR A 75 4.78 10.15 -20.76
N LYS A 76 4.30 10.45 -19.54
CA LYS A 76 2.98 11.08 -19.35
C LYS A 76 2.86 12.42 -20.05
N LYS A 77 3.90 13.27 -19.98
CA LYS A 77 3.90 14.57 -20.68
C LYS A 77 3.93 14.42 -22.19
N GLU A 78 4.70 13.47 -22.72
CA GLU A 78 4.73 13.18 -24.15
C GLU A 78 3.39 12.67 -24.66
N LEU A 79 2.74 11.78 -23.91
CA LEU A 79 1.41 11.28 -24.23
C LEU A 79 0.38 12.42 -24.28
N GLN A 80 0.36 13.29 -23.26
CA GLN A 80 -0.53 14.46 -23.25
C GLN A 80 -0.29 15.39 -24.45
N LYS A 81 0.98 15.63 -24.81
CA LYS A 81 1.33 16.45 -25.97
C LYS A 81 0.85 15.80 -27.27
N TYR A 82 1.02 14.49 -27.41
CA TYR A 82 0.54 13.74 -28.57
C TYR A 82 -0.99 13.81 -28.68
N GLU A 83 -1.71 13.61 -27.57
CA GLU A 83 -3.17 13.71 -27.53
C GLU A 83 -3.66 15.11 -27.92
N LEU A 84 -3.04 16.18 -27.39
CA LEU A 84 -3.35 17.56 -27.76
C LEU A 84 -3.11 17.84 -29.25
N ASN A 85 -1.98 17.37 -29.79
CA ASN A 85 -1.67 17.53 -31.21
C ASN A 85 -2.70 16.79 -32.09
N LYS A 86 -3.09 15.58 -31.70
CA LYS A 86 -4.10 14.79 -32.40
C LYS A 86 -5.47 15.49 -32.40
N VAL A 87 -5.85 16.11 -31.28
CA VAL A 87 -7.07 16.93 -31.20
C VAL A 87 -6.97 18.15 -32.13
N GLY A 88 -5.82 18.83 -32.18
CA GLY A 88 -5.58 19.94 -33.11
C GLY A 88 -5.70 19.53 -34.58
N GLU A 89 -5.08 18.41 -34.98
CA GLU A 89 -5.20 17.85 -36.33
C GLU A 89 -6.65 17.48 -36.69
N GLN A 90 -7.40 16.92 -35.74
CA GLN A 90 -8.81 16.60 -35.94
C GLN A 90 -9.66 17.86 -36.16
N GLN A 91 -9.44 18.90 -35.36
CA GLN A 91 -10.17 20.18 -35.50
C GLN A 91 -9.86 20.87 -36.83
N GLN A 92 -8.61 20.82 -37.30
CA GLN A 92 -8.22 21.43 -38.58
C GLN A 92 -8.89 20.74 -39.77
N LYS A 93 -9.02 19.40 -39.74
CA LYS A 93 -9.77 18.63 -40.74
C LYS A 93 -11.29 18.88 -40.76
N PHE A 94 -11.84 19.50 -39.72
CA PHE A 94 -13.26 19.88 -39.68
C PHE A 94 -13.52 21.29 -40.27
N ILE A 95 -12.48 22.12 -40.38
CA ILE A 95 -12.57 23.51 -40.85
C ILE A 95 -12.26 23.62 -42.36
N GLU A 96 -11.47 22.68 -42.90
CA GLU A 96 -11.25 22.48 -44.35
C GLU A 96 -12.35 21.62 -44.99
#